data_AF-A0A355WGU0-F1
#
_entry.id   AF-A0A355WGU0-F1
#
_cell.length_a   1.000
_cell.length_b   1.000
_cell.length_c   1.000
_cell.angle_alpha   90.00
_cell.angle_beta   90.00
_cell.angle_gamma   90.00
#
_symmetry.space_group_name_H-M   'P 1'
#
loop_
_entity.id
_entity.type
_entity.pdbx_description
1 polymer ?
#
loop_
_entity_poly.entity_id
_entity_poly.type
_entity_poly.pdbx_seq_one_letter_code
_entity_poly.pdbx_strand_id
1 'polypeptide(L)'
;MFNGARGPLRLDVEMPVTGYFSRQSACHGQTLQLKVSANKGGPVGARILRLRSGDANPAGPGMVFDDVKVLPTFQGVRQNIDIGSYAVLPEVATDGSTTFAVNIQPWLIRPTGAVIAQGSGWCLRLDETGITAQVGEVSVDLPAVLARKYWYRLWLSFDADRQVIGLGCKGIQGPQR
;
A
#
# COMPACT_ATOMS: atom_id res chain seq x y z
N MET A 1 -14.83 -14.04 -40.68
CA MET A 1 -15.44 -14.28 -39.36
C MET A 1 -14.39 -14.92 -38.46
N PHE A 2 -13.80 -14.17 -37.53
CA PHE A 2 -12.97 -14.75 -36.47
C PHE A 2 -13.79 -14.69 -35.18
N ASN A 3 -14.36 -15.84 -34.82
CA ASN A 3 -15.05 -16.04 -33.56
C ASN A 3 -14.01 -16.53 -32.54
N GLY A 4 -13.34 -15.59 -31.87
CA GLY A 4 -12.42 -15.87 -30.77
C GLY A 4 -13.00 -15.27 -29.50
N ALA A 5 -13.86 -16.01 -28.82
CA ALA A 5 -14.35 -15.62 -27.50
C ALA A 5 -13.14 -15.41 -26.57
N ARG A 6 -12.91 -14.16 -26.15
CA ARG A 6 -11.97 -13.86 -25.07
C ARG A 6 -12.55 -14.46 -23.80
N GLY A 7 -11.98 -15.58 -23.35
CA GLY A 7 -12.23 -16.08 -22.00
C GLY A 7 -11.88 -15.01 -20.96
N PRO A 8 -12.48 -15.06 -19.76
CA PRO A 8 -12.18 -14.10 -18.71
C PRO A 8 -10.68 -14.09 -18.42
N LEU A 9 -10.09 -12.90 -18.35
CA LEU A 9 -8.72 -12.72 -17.87
C LEU A 9 -8.65 -13.34 -16.47
N ARG A 10 -7.93 -14.46 -16.33
CA ARG A 10 -7.64 -15.06 -15.02
C ARG A 10 -6.75 -14.08 -14.26
N LEU A 11 -7.34 -13.37 -13.29
CA LEU A 11 -6.66 -12.45 -12.39
C LEU A 11 -5.85 -13.18 -11.29
N ASP A 12 -5.90 -14.51 -11.26
CA ASP A 12 -5.40 -15.31 -10.13
C ASP A 12 -3.98 -15.86 -10.32
N VAL A 13 -3.33 -15.56 -11.46
CA VAL A 13 -1.97 -16.01 -11.75
C VAL A 13 -1.00 -14.86 -11.62
N GLU A 14 -0.27 -14.84 -10.50
CA GLU A 14 0.86 -13.94 -10.31
C GLU A 14 1.93 -14.23 -11.36
N MET A 15 2.42 -13.19 -12.03
CA MET A 15 3.47 -13.32 -13.03
C MET A 15 4.75 -13.90 -12.40
N PRO A 16 5.44 -14.86 -13.05
CA PRO A 16 6.63 -15.51 -12.50
C PRO A 16 7.75 -14.53 -12.13
N VAL A 17 7.91 -13.47 -12.93
CA VAL A 17 8.87 -12.38 -12.72
C VAL A 17 8.19 -11.05 -13.04
N THR A 18 8.35 -10.08 -12.16
CA THR A 18 7.93 -8.69 -12.35
C THR A 18 9.09 -7.75 -12.04
N GLY A 19 9.04 -6.52 -12.54
CA GLY A 19 10.06 -5.54 -12.24
C GLY A 19 9.78 -4.16 -12.79
N TYR A 20 10.53 -3.18 -12.31
CA TYR A 20 10.45 -1.79 -12.73
C TYR A 20 11.81 -1.10 -12.60
N PHE A 21 12.01 -0.01 -13.33
CA PHE A 21 13.20 0.81 -13.18
C PHE A 21 12.98 1.93 -12.16
N SER A 22 14.02 2.27 -11.40
CA SER A 22 13.99 3.39 -10.44
C SER A 22 13.75 4.76 -11.09
N ARG A 23 13.96 4.86 -12.40
CA ARG A 23 13.72 6.06 -13.21
C ARG A 23 13.46 5.66 -14.66
N GLN A 24 12.80 6.54 -15.41
CA GLN A 24 12.35 6.24 -16.78
C GLN A 24 13.45 6.40 -17.84
N SER A 25 14.47 7.21 -17.58
CA SER A 25 15.54 7.49 -18.54
C SER A 25 16.89 7.72 -17.86
N ALA A 26 17.96 7.60 -18.66
CA ALA A 26 19.33 7.84 -18.24
C ALA A 26 20.17 8.36 -19.41
N CYS A 27 21.02 9.33 -19.15
CA CYS A 27 22.06 9.75 -20.09
C CYS A 27 23.24 8.77 -20.06
N HIS A 28 24.12 8.90 -21.06
CA HIS A 28 25.41 8.22 -21.06
C HIS A 28 26.17 8.45 -19.73
N GLY A 29 26.80 7.41 -19.21
CA GLY A 29 27.51 7.44 -17.94
C GLY A 29 26.63 7.35 -16.68
N GLN A 30 25.30 7.42 -16.80
CA GLN A 30 24.41 7.32 -15.65
C GLN A 30 23.82 5.91 -15.46
N THR A 31 23.47 5.56 -14.22
CA THR A 31 23.00 4.21 -13.85
C THR A 31 21.47 4.08 -13.84
N LEU A 32 20.90 3.08 -14.50
CA LEU A 32 19.52 2.65 -14.31
C LEU A 32 19.48 1.46 -13.35
N GLN A 33 18.66 1.52 -12.31
CA GLN A 33 18.46 0.40 -11.40
C GLN A 33 17.17 -0.33 -11.77
N LEU A 34 17.28 -1.61 -12.11
CA LEU A 34 16.13 -2.51 -12.28
C LEU A 34 15.83 -3.19 -10.94
N LYS A 35 14.60 -3.05 -10.45
CA LYS A 35 14.07 -3.79 -9.30
C LYS A 35 13.29 -4.98 -9.85
N VAL A 36 13.62 -6.18 -9.41
CA VAL A 36 13.02 -7.44 -9.90
C VAL A 36 12.48 -8.23 -8.72
N SER A 37 11.25 -8.72 -8.86
CA SER A 37 10.64 -9.71 -7.97
C SER A 37 10.43 -11.00 -8.76
N ALA A 38 10.90 -12.13 -8.23
CA ALA A 38 10.69 -13.45 -8.80
C ALA A 38 9.85 -14.28 -7.83
N ASN A 39 8.63 -14.65 -8.22
CA ASN A 39 7.64 -15.23 -7.30
C ASN A 39 8.16 -16.53 -6.62
N LYS A 40 8.76 -17.42 -7.41
CA LYS A 40 9.34 -18.69 -6.90
C LYS A 40 10.82 -18.58 -6.53
N GLY A 41 11.41 -17.39 -6.67
CA GLY A 41 12.86 -17.18 -6.60
C GLY A 41 13.66 -17.94 -7.66
N GLY A 42 14.99 -17.94 -7.52
CA GLY A 42 15.92 -18.71 -8.36
C GLY A 42 16.66 -17.89 -9.42
N PRO A 43 17.46 -18.53 -10.29
CA PRO A 43 18.27 -17.83 -11.27
C PRO A 43 17.40 -17.12 -12.33
N VAL A 44 17.65 -15.82 -12.51
CA VAL A 44 16.97 -14.97 -13.49
C VAL A 44 17.99 -14.43 -14.50
N GLY A 45 17.74 -14.70 -15.79
CA GLY A 45 18.48 -14.10 -16.91
C GLY A 45 17.86 -12.78 -17.36
N ALA A 46 18.70 -11.85 -17.81
CA ALA A 46 18.24 -10.57 -18.35
C ALA A 46 19.04 -10.20 -19.61
N ARG A 47 18.38 -9.47 -20.52
CA ARG A 47 18.98 -8.92 -21.73
C ARG A 47 18.47 -7.51 -21.99
N ILE A 48 19.33 -6.68 -22.57
CA ILE A 48 19.00 -5.35 -23.04
C ILE A 48 18.68 -5.45 -24.52
N LEU A 49 17.49 -4.96 -24.88
CA LEU A 49 16.99 -4.92 -26.25
C LEU A 49 16.74 -3.47 -26.65
N ARG A 50 16.90 -3.18 -27.94
CA ARG A 50 16.36 -1.98 -28.56
C ARG A 50 15.00 -2.31 -29.18
N LEU A 51 13.95 -1.70 -28.66
CA LEU A 51 12.60 -1.78 -29.26
C LEU A 51 12.54 -0.87 -30.49
N ARG A 52 12.19 -1.43 -31.65
CA ARG A 52 11.90 -0.67 -32.89
C ARG A 52 10.40 -0.55 -33.17
N SER A 53 9.64 -1.62 -32.91
CA SER A 53 8.18 -1.63 -33.02
C SER A 53 7.59 -2.48 -31.91
N GLY A 54 6.59 -1.94 -31.21
CA GLY A 54 5.88 -2.64 -30.13
C GLY A 54 4.47 -3.10 -30.50
N ASP A 55 4.01 -2.84 -31.73
CA ASP A 55 2.67 -3.25 -32.17
C ASP A 55 2.68 -4.71 -32.63
N ALA A 56 1.91 -5.57 -31.94
CA ALA A 56 1.79 -6.98 -32.25
C ALA A 56 0.82 -7.29 -33.41
N ASN A 57 0.24 -6.28 -34.06
CA ASN A 57 -0.64 -6.49 -35.20
C ASN A 57 0.09 -7.18 -36.37
N PRO A 58 -0.39 -8.36 -36.83
CA PRO A 58 0.25 -9.10 -37.92
C PRO A 58 0.13 -8.42 -39.30
N ALA A 59 -0.80 -7.47 -39.46
CA ALA A 59 -0.91 -6.66 -40.68
C ALA A 59 0.02 -5.42 -40.67
N GLY A 60 0.68 -5.17 -39.53
CA GLY A 60 1.71 -4.14 -39.39
C GLY A 60 3.13 -4.73 -39.39
N PRO A 61 4.13 -3.95 -38.95
CA PRO A 61 5.52 -4.43 -38.84
C PRO A 61 5.73 -5.56 -37.82
N GLY A 62 4.76 -5.79 -36.92
CA GLY A 62 4.89 -6.71 -35.79
C GLY A 62 5.79 -6.19 -34.67
N MET A 63 6.04 -7.04 -33.66
CA MET A 63 6.99 -6.71 -32.60
C MET A 63 8.43 -6.90 -33.10
N VAL A 64 9.22 -5.82 -33.10
CA VAL A 64 10.59 -5.80 -33.64
C VAL A 64 11.55 -5.33 -32.57
N PHE A 65 12.54 -6.17 -32.25
CA PHE A 65 13.59 -5.92 -31.26
C PHE A 65 14.97 -6.22 -31.85
N ASP A 66 15.97 -5.45 -31.45
CA ASP A 66 17.38 -5.75 -31.70
C ASP A 66 18.08 -6.11 -30.38
N ASP A 67 18.84 -7.21 -30.36
CA ASP A 67 19.66 -7.57 -29.21
C ASP A 67 20.83 -6.58 -29.06
N VAL A 68 20.98 -6.02 -27.86
CA VAL A 68 22.08 -5.09 -27.53
C VAL A 68 23.11 -5.77 -26.64
N LYS A 69 22.64 -6.41 -25.55
CA LYS A 69 23.54 -7.00 -24.55
C LYS A 69 22.84 -8.05 -23.71
N VAL A 70 23.49 -9.20 -23.50
CA VAL A 70 23.09 -10.17 -22.46
C VAL A 70 23.74 -9.77 -21.15
N LEU A 71 22.95 -9.76 -20.06
CA LEU A 71 23.43 -9.46 -18.72
C LEU A 71 23.74 -10.75 -17.96
N PRO A 72 24.64 -10.70 -16.97
CA PRO A 72 24.85 -11.82 -16.05
C PRO A 72 23.55 -12.24 -15.37
N THR A 73 23.38 -13.55 -15.17
CA THR A 73 22.30 -14.11 -14.36
C THR A 73 22.45 -13.65 -12.91
N PHE A 74 21.34 -13.36 -12.25
CA PHE A 74 21.28 -13.05 -10.82
C PHE A 74 20.25 -13.93 -10.12
N GLN A 75 20.33 -14.02 -8.79
CA GLN A 75 19.33 -14.75 -7.99
C GLN A 75 18.14 -13.83 -7.73
N GLY A 76 17.00 -14.14 -8.35
CA GLY A 76 15.73 -13.50 -8.07
C GLY A 76 15.14 -14.00 -6.75
N VAL A 77 14.49 -13.10 -6.04
CA VAL A 77 13.73 -13.40 -4.82
C VAL A 77 12.37 -12.72 -4.90
N ARG A 78 11.40 -13.23 -4.14
CA ARG A 78 10.10 -12.57 -3.99
C ARG A 78 10.28 -11.31 -3.14
N GLN A 79 9.92 -10.17 -3.70
CA GLN A 79 9.89 -8.89 -3.01
C GLN A 79 8.44 -8.60 -2.61
N ASN A 80 8.16 -8.56 -1.31
CA ASN A 80 6.84 -8.18 -0.81
C ASN A 80 6.62 -6.68 -1.05
N ILE A 81 5.37 -6.31 -1.30
CA ILE A 81 4.94 -4.93 -1.48
C ILE A 81 3.87 -4.65 -0.44
N ASP A 82 4.14 -3.69 0.43
CA ASP A 82 3.14 -3.17 1.36
C ASP A 82 2.22 -2.22 0.60
N ILE A 83 0.97 -2.66 0.42
CA ILE A 83 -0.04 -1.89 -0.33
C ILE A 83 -0.80 -1.00 0.64
N GLY A 84 -0.89 0.28 0.30
CA GLY A 84 -1.66 1.26 1.05
C GLY A 84 -0.83 2.49 1.34
N SER A 85 -1.43 3.67 1.21
CA SER A 85 -0.80 4.91 1.59
C SER A 85 -0.86 5.07 3.10
N TYR A 86 0.27 5.36 3.74
CA TYR A 86 0.36 5.68 5.16
C TYR A 86 1.50 6.67 5.41
N ALA A 87 1.50 7.27 6.61
CA ALA A 87 2.62 8.08 7.09
C ALA A 87 3.36 7.31 8.19
N VAL A 88 4.70 7.41 8.18
CA VAL A 88 5.55 6.94 9.28
C VAL A 88 5.96 8.14 10.10
N LEU A 89 5.67 8.11 11.38
CA LEU A 89 6.05 9.13 12.35
C LEU A 89 7.11 8.53 13.29
N PRO A 90 8.05 9.33 13.83
CA PRO A 90 8.89 8.89 14.93
C PRO A 90 8.05 8.41 16.10
N GLU A 91 8.52 7.39 16.82
CA GLU A 91 7.88 6.95 18.06
C GLU A 91 7.91 8.08 19.10
N VAL A 92 6.82 8.19 19.86
CA VAL A 92 6.72 9.12 20.97
C VAL A 92 6.60 8.35 22.27
N ALA A 93 7.18 8.92 23.34
CA ALA A 93 7.02 8.39 24.68
C ALA A 93 5.54 8.50 25.10
N THR A 94 5.06 7.47 25.78
CA THR A 94 3.67 7.37 26.25
C THR A 94 3.62 7.04 27.74
N ASP A 95 4.63 7.48 28.49
CA ASP A 95 4.71 7.40 29.94
C ASP A 95 3.76 8.43 30.58
N GLY A 96 2.90 7.97 31.49
CA GLY A 96 1.90 8.81 32.15
C GLY A 96 0.65 9.10 31.32
N SER A 97 0.14 10.33 31.41
CA SER A 97 -1.11 10.77 30.76
C SER A 97 -0.85 11.29 29.35
N THR A 98 -1.32 10.56 28.34
CA THR A 98 -1.10 10.87 26.93
C THR A 98 -2.42 10.98 26.18
N THR A 99 -2.51 11.89 25.21
CA THR A 99 -3.65 11.97 24.29
C THR A 99 -3.18 12.09 22.84
N PHE A 100 -3.68 11.20 21.99
CA PHE A 100 -3.54 11.24 20.55
C PHE A 100 -4.86 11.70 19.94
N ALA A 101 -4.80 12.68 19.03
CA ALA A 101 -5.96 13.15 18.29
C ALA A 101 -5.64 13.23 16.80
N VAL A 102 -6.59 12.79 15.98
CA VAL A 102 -6.46 12.78 14.52
C VAL A 102 -7.74 13.31 13.90
N ASN A 103 -7.60 14.22 12.93
CA ASN A 103 -8.72 14.64 12.11
C ASN A 103 -8.79 13.72 10.88
N ILE A 104 -9.93 13.10 10.64
CA ILE A 104 -10.15 12.21 9.50
C ILE A 104 -11.36 12.64 8.68
N GLN A 105 -11.32 12.27 7.41
CA GLN A 105 -12.48 12.28 6.52
C GLN A 105 -12.58 10.88 5.89
N PRO A 106 -13.44 9.98 6.39
CA PRO A 106 -13.49 8.61 5.88
C PRO A 106 -14.10 8.59 4.48
N TRP A 107 -13.33 8.14 3.50
CA TRP A 107 -13.80 7.93 2.12
C TRP A 107 -14.28 6.50 1.90
N LEU A 108 -13.62 5.54 2.54
CA LEU A 108 -13.98 4.13 2.51
C LEU A 108 -13.71 3.56 3.91
N ILE A 109 -14.73 2.95 4.49
CA ILE A 109 -14.63 2.28 5.79
C ILE A 109 -14.50 0.79 5.47
N ARG A 110 -13.47 0.13 6.03
CA ARG A 110 -13.24 -1.31 5.88
C ARG A 110 -12.98 -1.91 7.27
N PRO A 111 -13.18 -3.22 7.45
CA PRO A 111 -12.88 -3.90 8.73
C PRO A 111 -11.39 -3.94 9.08
N THR A 112 -10.51 -3.49 8.17
CA THR A 112 -9.07 -3.66 8.30
C THR A 112 -8.34 -2.33 8.20
N GLY A 113 -7.41 -2.11 9.15
CA GLY A 113 -6.51 -0.96 9.18
C GLY A 113 -6.66 -0.09 10.42
N ALA A 114 -5.56 0.50 10.87
CA ALA A 114 -5.56 1.53 11.89
C ALA A 114 -5.63 2.92 11.23
N VAL A 115 -6.31 3.85 11.89
CA VAL A 115 -6.23 5.27 11.56
C VAL A 115 -4.87 5.83 12.00
N ILE A 116 -4.43 5.43 13.18
CA ILE A 116 -3.12 5.75 13.76
C ILE A 116 -2.74 4.67 14.78
N ALA A 117 -1.46 4.32 14.85
CA ALA A 117 -0.95 3.30 15.77
C ALA A 117 0.54 3.53 16.08
N GLN A 118 0.99 2.98 17.22
CA GLN A 118 2.41 2.89 17.58
C GLN A 118 2.73 1.46 18.05
N GLY A 119 3.40 0.69 17.19
CA GLY A 119 3.86 -0.67 17.48
C GLY A 119 2.78 -1.55 18.10
N SER A 120 3.16 -2.30 19.13
CA SER A 120 2.23 -3.08 19.98
C SER A 120 1.70 -2.27 21.18
N GLY A 121 2.02 -0.98 21.28
CA GLY A 121 1.66 -0.16 22.43
C GLY A 121 0.20 0.27 22.39
N TRP A 122 -0.23 0.88 21.28
CA TRP A 122 -1.61 1.32 21.12
C TRP A 122 -2.01 1.50 19.66
N CYS A 123 -3.32 1.43 19.37
CA CYS A 123 -3.87 1.78 18.07
C CYS A 123 -5.30 2.31 18.17
N LEU A 124 -5.66 3.17 17.22
CA LEU A 124 -7.02 3.61 16.99
C LEU A 124 -7.49 3.09 15.62
N ARG A 125 -8.56 2.31 15.62
CA ARG A 125 -9.15 1.68 14.44
C ARG A 125 -10.55 2.24 14.19
N LEU A 126 -10.97 2.16 12.93
CA LEU A 126 -12.29 2.55 12.47
C LEU A 126 -12.80 1.49 11.51
N ASP A 127 -13.97 0.92 11.81
CA ASP A 127 -14.70 0.05 10.91
C ASP A 127 -16.20 0.43 10.85
N GLU A 128 -17.02 -0.49 10.32
CA GLU A 128 -18.46 -0.28 10.14
C GLU A 128 -19.24 -0.26 11.47
N THR A 129 -18.66 -0.79 12.54
CA THR A 129 -19.26 -0.83 13.89
C THR A 129 -18.93 0.41 14.70
N GLY A 130 -17.76 1.01 14.46
CA GLY A 130 -17.37 2.26 15.06
C GLY A 130 -15.87 2.39 15.24
N ILE A 131 -15.49 2.99 16.36
CA ILE A 131 -14.10 3.30 16.67
C ILE A 131 -13.66 2.38 17.79
N THR A 132 -12.53 1.72 17.60
CA THR A 132 -11.91 0.88 18.62
C THR A 132 -10.55 1.46 18.98
N ALA A 133 -10.31 1.67 20.27
CA ALA A 133 -8.99 1.97 20.79
C ALA A 133 -8.44 0.74 21.51
N GLN A 134 -7.22 0.36 21.18
CA GLN A 134 -6.46 -0.68 21.88
C GLN A 134 -5.24 -0.03 22.54
N VAL A 135 -4.99 -0.31 23.81
CA VAL A 135 -3.79 0.08 24.57
C VAL A 135 -3.29 -1.16 25.31
N GLY A 136 -2.18 -1.74 24.84
CA GLY A 136 -1.75 -3.08 25.23
C GLY A 136 -2.87 -4.11 25.03
N GLU A 137 -3.27 -4.77 26.12
CA GLU A 137 -4.33 -5.78 26.13
C GLU A 137 -5.75 -5.20 26.33
N VAL A 138 -5.86 -3.91 26.66
CA VAL A 138 -7.16 -3.28 26.94
C VAL A 138 -7.74 -2.72 25.63
N SER A 139 -9.01 -3.04 25.38
CA SER A 139 -9.77 -2.51 24.25
C SER A 139 -10.97 -1.72 24.75
N VAL A 140 -11.23 -0.57 24.12
CA VAL A 140 -12.41 0.25 24.36
C VAL A 140 -13.08 0.54 23.03
N ASP A 141 -14.36 0.22 22.94
CA ASP A 141 -15.16 0.45 21.74
C ASP A 141 -16.10 1.63 21.94
N LEU A 142 -16.19 2.46 20.90
CA LEU A 142 -17.15 3.54 20.77
C LEU A 142 -18.03 3.25 19.55
N PRO A 143 -19.24 2.74 19.76
CA PRO A 143 -20.21 2.56 18.68
C PRO A 143 -20.49 3.90 17.99
N ALA A 144 -20.15 4.01 16.72
CA ALA A 144 -20.28 5.26 15.97
C ALA A 144 -20.35 5.00 14.47
N VAL A 145 -21.45 5.42 13.83
CA VAL A 145 -21.56 5.36 12.37
C VAL A 145 -21.08 6.68 11.78
N LEU A 146 -19.85 6.69 11.26
CA LEU A 146 -19.27 7.89 10.65
C LEU A 146 -19.73 8.02 9.19
N ALA A 147 -20.33 9.17 8.87
CA ALA A 147 -20.73 9.49 7.51
C ALA A 147 -19.50 9.68 6.62
N ARG A 148 -19.53 9.08 5.43
CA ARG A 148 -18.44 9.22 4.46
C ARG A 148 -18.31 10.67 4.01
N LYS A 149 -17.08 11.13 3.81
CA LYS A 149 -16.74 12.50 3.37
C LYS A 149 -17.09 13.62 4.38
N TYR A 150 -17.43 13.29 5.62
CA TYR A 150 -17.56 14.26 6.71
C TYR A 150 -16.27 14.32 7.54
N TRP A 151 -15.95 15.49 8.09
CA TRP A 151 -14.78 15.65 8.94
C TRP A 151 -15.10 15.29 10.39
N TYR A 152 -14.24 14.46 10.97
CA TYR A 152 -14.31 14.05 12.37
C TYR A 152 -12.96 14.22 13.05
N ARG A 153 -12.98 14.53 14.35
CA ARG A 153 -11.85 14.39 15.24
C ARG A 153 -12.05 13.13 16.05
N LEU A 154 -11.10 12.21 15.97
CA LEU A 154 -11.01 11.06 16.85
C LEU A 154 -9.91 11.32 17.87
N TRP A 155 -10.09 10.86 19.10
CA TRP A 155 -9.04 10.91 20.09
C TRP A 155 -9.03 9.69 21.01
N LEU A 156 -7.82 9.31 21.40
CA LEU A 156 -7.52 8.32 22.42
C LEU A 156 -6.70 9.01 23.50
N SER A 157 -7.18 8.96 24.73
CA SER A 157 -6.47 9.39 25.92
C SER A 157 -6.22 8.17 26.79
N PHE A 158 -5.04 8.02 27.35
CA PHE A 158 -4.79 7.02 28.36
C PHE A 158 -3.81 7.54 29.41
N ASP A 159 -3.98 7.05 30.63
CA ASP A 159 -3.12 7.37 31.78
C ASP A 159 -2.63 6.05 32.37
N ALA A 160 -1.34 5.76 32.18
CA ALA A 160 -0.73 4.51 32.63
C ALA A 160 -0.74 4.39 34.17
N ASP A 161 -0.64 5.50 34.89
CA ASP A 161 -0.59 5.52 36.35
C ASP A 161 -1.98 5.31 36.96
N ARG A 162 -3.01 5.90 36.32
CA ARG A 162 -4.41 5.82 36.79
C ARG A 162 -5.19 4.67 36.18
N GLN A 163 -4.63 3.97 35.19
CA GLN A 163 -5.29 2.92 34.42
C GLN A 163 -6.62 3.38 33.80
N VAL A 164 -6.66 4.62 33.30
CA VAL A 164 -7.84 5.19 32.65
C VAL A 164 -7.60 5.25 31.15
N ILE A 165 -8.60 4.83 30.38
CA ILE A 165 -8.65 5.01 28.92
C ILE A 165 -9.90 5.81 28.58
N GLY A 166 -9.74 6.85 27.77
CA GLY A 166 -10.80 7.65 27.19
C GLY A 166 -10.76 7.58 25.67
N LEU A 167 -11.90 7.32 25.06
CA LEU A 167 -12.07 7.32 23.61
C LEU A 167 -13.18 8.29 23.25
N GLY A 168 -12.98 9.06 22.18
CA GLY A 168 -14.01 9.96 21.71
C GLY A 168 -13.93 10.31 20.24
N CYS A 169 -15.06 10.83 19.76
CA CYS A 169 -15.27 11.25 18.38
C CYS A 169 -16.15 12.51 18.35
N LYS A 170 -15.82 13.46 17.49
CA LYS A 170 -16.63 14.66 17.27
C LYS A 170 -16.60 15.07 15.79
N GLY A 171 -17.78 15.31 15.20
CA GLY A 171 -17.88 15.93 13.88
C GLY A 171 -17.37 17.38 13.93
N ILE A 172 -16.51 17.76 12.97
CA ILE A 172 -15.88 19.09 12.94
C ILE A 172 -16.51 19.98 11.86
N GLN A 173 -16.87 19.42 10.70
CA GLN A 173 -17.49 20.16 9.58
C GLN A 173 -18.15 19.20 8.56
N GLY A 174 -19.17 19.71 7.84
CA GLY A 174 -19.85 19.00 6.76
C GLY A 174 -19.00 18.84 5.49
N PRO A 175 -19.44 18.05 4.50
CA PRO A 175 -18.70 17.79 3.27
C PRO A 175 -18.48 19.10 2.51
N GLN A 176 -17.22 19.36 2.13
CA GLN A 176 -16.93 20.38 1.13
C GLN A 176 -17.29 19.79 -0.24
N ARG A 177 -18.15 20.51 -0.98
CA ARG A 177 -18.68 20.10 -2.28
C ARG A 177 -17.60 20.04 -3.35
#